data_AF-A0A1X0QGF3-F1
#
_entry.id   AF-A0A1X0QGF3-F1
#
_cell.length_a   1.000
_cell.length_b   1.000
_cell.length_c   1.000
_cell.angle_alpha   90.00
_cell.angle_beta   90.00
_cell.angle_gamma   90.00
#
_symmetry.space_group_name_H-M   'P 1'
#
loop_
_entity.id
_entity.type
_entity.pdbx_description
1 polymer ?
#
loop_
_entity_poly.entity_id
_entity_poly.type
_entity_poly.pdbx_seq_one_letter_code
_entity_poly.pdbx_strand_id
1 'polypeptide(L)'
;MVDYLENKHLYETVERNRKMHPVQVFEDFTYGMSYSSLVGDSRLCGASGILLTEFEDKIVLVESKPNKTAKEVYGCAIGSRNYSCKTVLEDNLENFIDPNCTSEELIQIGLKAMKNAHPENDEVNVLKPEDLEIFLIEIGKPHQKINPTEVF
;
A
#
# COMPACT_ATOMS: atom_id res chain seq x y z
N MET A 1 -8.94 1.46 11.85
CA MET A 1 -8.14 2.28 10.93
C MET A 1 -8.96 2.59 9.69
N VAL A 2 -9.38 1.58 8.92
CA VAL A 2 -10.23 1.75 7.71
C VAL A 2 -11.43 2.67 7.96
N ASP A 3 -12.26 2.38 8.97
CA ASP A 3 -13.43 3.21 9.30
C ASP A 3 -13.07 4.69 9.58
N TYR A 4 -11.90 4.95 10.18
CA TYR A 4 -11.44 6.31 10.40
C TYR A 4 -11.12 6.99 9.06
N LEU A 5 -10.42 6.30 8.17
CA LEU A 5 -10.06 6.84 6.85
C LEU A 5 -11.33 7.12 6.03
N GLU A 6 -12.30 6.19 6.03
CA GLU A 6 -13.58 6.36 5.34
C GLU A 6 -14.37 7.56 5.87
N ASN A 7 -14.57 7.63 7.19
CA ASN A 7 -15.31 8.73 7.81
C ASN A 7 -14.62 10.08 7.61
N LYS A 8 -13.28 10.12 7.71
CA LYS A 8 -12.50 11.33 7.49
C LYS A 8 -12.57 11.80 6.03
N HIS A 9 -12.47 10.86 5.09
CA HIS A 9 -12.63 11.15 3.67
C HIS A 9 -14.02 11.71 3.37
N LEU A 10 -15.09 11.05 3.85
CA LEU A 10 -16.47 11.52 3.68
C LEU A 10 -16.67 12.93 4.27
N TYR A 11 -16.15 13.18 5.48
CA TYR A 11 -16.25 14.50 6.10
C TYR A 11 -15.55 15.60 5.29
N GLU A 12 -14.33 15.38 4.82
CA GLU A 12 -13.60 16.41 4.05
C GLU A 12 -14.22 16.64 2.66
N THR A 13 -14.69 15.57 2.01
CA THR A 13 -15.26 15.66 0.66
C THR A 13 -16.69 16.20 0.66
N VAL A 14 -17.55 15.72 1.56
CA VAL A 14 -18.98 16.09 1.59
C VAL A 14 -19.21 17.38 2.36
N GLU A 15 -18.72 17.48 3.60
CA GLU A 15 -19.02 18.62 4.47
C GLU A 15 -18.16 19.84 4.13
N ARG A 16 -16.88 19.62 3.77
CA ARG A 16 -15.93 20.70 3.50
C ARG A 16 -15.69 20.98 2.02
N ASN A 17 -16.23 20.16 1.13
CA ASN A 17 -16.04 20.25 -0.31
C ASN A 17 -14.56 20.42 -0.70
N ARG A 18 -13.68 19.66 -0.04
CA ARG A 18 -12.22 19.76 -0.18
C ARG A 18 -11.61 18.40 -0.46
N LYS A 19 -10.68 18.35 -1.41
CA LYS A 19 -9.84 17.18 -1.64
C LYS A 19 -8.82 17.04 -0.51
N MET A 20 -8.65 15.83 0.01
CA MET A 20 -7.68 15.53 1.05
C MET A 20 -6.51 14.76 0.45
N HIS A 21 -5.30 15.25 0.70
CA HIS A 21 -4.09 14.58 0.24
C HIS A 21 -3.92 13.23 0.95
N PRO A 22 -3.62 12.12 0.26
CA PRO A 22 -3.59 10.77 0.86
C PRO A 22 -2.66 10.64 2.08
N VAL A 23 -1.51 11.32 2.06
CA VAL A 23 -0.58 11.35 3.20
C VAL A 23 -1.23 11.94 4.46
N GLN A 24 -1.97 13.04 4.31
CA GLN A 24 -2.59 13.74 5.42
C GLN A 24 -3.58 12.85 6.17
N VAL A 25 -4.26 11.94 5.45
CA VAL A 25 -5.23 10.99 6.03
C VAL A 25 -4.55 10.08 7.06
N PHE A 26 -3.34 9.61 6.74
CA PHE A 26 -2.55 8.79 7.67
C PHE A 26 -1.83 9.60 8.74
N GLU A 27 -1.40 10.84 8.46
CA GLU A 27 -0.80 11.70 9.47
C GLU A 27 -1.81 12.04 10.57
N ASP A 28 -3.03 12.46 10.20
CA ASP A 28 -4.12 12.74 11.13
C ASP A 28 -4.43 11.50 12.00
N PHE A 29 -4.49 10.32 11.37
CA PHE A 29 -4.70 9.05 12.08
C PHE A 29 -3.56 8.75 13.06
N THR A 30 -2.31 8.85 12.61
CA THR A 30 -1.12 8.50 13.41
C THR A 30 -0.94 9.46 14.56
N TYR A 31 -1.21 10.76 14.34
CA TYR A 31 -1.21 11.78 15.38
C TYR A 31 -2.28 11.49 16.44
N GLY A 32 -3.52 11.25 16.03
CA GLY A 32 -4.62 10.94 16.94
C GLY A 32 -4.33 9.71 17.81
N MET A 33 -3.84 8.64 17.18
CA MET A 33 -3.46 7.42 17.90
C MET A 33 -2.30 7.62 18.88
N SER A 34 -1.26 8.35 18.46
CA SER A 34 -0.11 8.65 19.31
C SER A 34 -0.53 9.49 20.51
N TYR A 35 -1.34 10.53 20.30
CA TYR A 35 -1.86 11.37 21.37
C TYR A 35 -2.69 10.56 22.38
N SER A 36 -3.62 9.73 21.92
CA SER A 36 -4.44 8.87 22.79
C SER A 36 -3.61 7.90 23.64
N SER A 37 -2.47 7.44 23.12
CA SER A 37 -1.56 6.56 23.87
C SER A 37 -0.69 7.27 24.91
N LEU A 38 -0.43 8.57 24.72
CA LEU A 38 0.36 9.37 25.64
C LEU A 38 -0.46 9.91 26.82
N VAL A 39 -1.71 10.31 26.54
CA VAL A 39 -2.55 11.05 27.51
C VAL A 39 -3.61 10.15 28.15
N GLY A 40 -3.93 9.00 27.56
CA GLY A 40 -4.95 8.08 28.08
C GLY A 40 -4.47 6.64 28.19
N ASP A 41 -5.37 5.75 28.61
CA ASP A 41 -5.11 4.30 28.76
C ASP A 41 -5.26 3.52 27.44
N SER A 42 -5.24 4.20 26.29
CA SER A 42 -5.41 3.58 24.99
C SER A 42 -4.10 3.02 24.45
N ARG A 43 -4.16 1.84 23.83
CA ARG A 43 -2.99 1.22 23.21
C ARG A 43 -2.70 1.85 21.84
N LEU A 44 -1.41 1.93 21.49
CA LEU A 44 -0.99 2.24 20.13
C LEU A 44 -1.55 1.21 19.14
N CYS A 45 -1.88 1.68 17.92
CA CYS A 45 -2.26 0.79 16.84
C CYS A 45 -1.05 -0.06 16.42
N GLY A 46 -1.17 -1.38 16.42
CA GLY A 46 -0.08 -2.27 16.00
C GLY A 46 0.01 -2.50 14.48
N ALA A 47 -0.90 -1.91 13.68
CA ALA A 47 -1.03 -2.19 12.26
C ALA A 47 -0.38 -1.09 11.40
N SER A 48 0.54 -1.46 10.52
CA SER A 48 1.00 -0.56 9.44
C SER A 48 -0.05 -0.46 8.35
N GLY A 49 -0.01 0.62 7.56
CA GLY A 49 -0.96 0.88 6.49
C GLY A 49 -0.28 1.09 5.15
N ILE A 50 -0.97 0.68 4.09
CA ILE A 50 -0.69 1.06 2.69
C ILE A 50 -1.96 1.68 2.14
N LEU A 51 -1.84 2.80 1.43
CA LEU A 51 -2.92 3.38 0.62
C LEU A 51 -2.39 3.61 -0.79
N LEU A 52 -3.00 2.92 -1.75
CA LEU A 52 -2.83 3.20 -3.18
C LEU A 52 -4.11 3.83 -3.67
N THR A 53 -4.03 5.04 -4.23
CA THR A 53 -5.21 5.77 -4.69
C THR A 53 -4.85 6.73 -5.80
N GLU A 54 -5.85 7.13 -6.59
CA GLU A 54 -5.74 8.30 -7.44
C GLU A 54 -5.91 9.59 -6.61
N PHE A 55 -5.07 10.59 -6.85
CA PHE A 55 -5.19 11.94 -6.32
C PHE A 55 -4.68 12.94 -7.35
N GLU A 56 -5.55 13.87 -7.78
CA GLU A 56 -5.22 14.91 -8.77
C GLU A 56 -4.56 14.37 -10.05
N ASP A 57 -5.24 13.40 -10.70
CA ASP A 57 -4.81 12.76 -11.94
C ASP A 57 -3.45 12.03 -11.84
N LYS A 58 -3.08 11.60 -10.62
CA LYS A 58 -1.86 10.82 -10.35
C LYS A 58 -2.16 9.64 -9.44
N ILE A 59 -1.45 8.54 -9.64
CA ILE A 59 -1.45 7.43 -8.69
C ILE A 59 -0.47 7.75 -7.55
N VAL A 60 -0.97 7.71 -6.32
CA VAL A 60 -0.23 7.99 -5.10
C VAL A 60 -0.21 6.72 -4.24
N LEU A 61 0.99 6.32 -3.82
CA LEU A 61 1.21 5.23 -2.89
C LEU A 61 1.78 5.78 -1.58
N VAL A 62 1.07 5.55 -0.47
CA VAL A 62 1.45 5.99 0.86
C VAL A 62 1.72 4.79 1.77
N GLU A 63 2.88 4.78 2.40
CA GLU A 63 3.22 3.88 3.51
C GLU A 63 2.98 4.61 4.84
N SER A 64 2.26 3.98 5.76
CA SER A 64 2.07 4.44 7.14
C SER A 64 2.60 3.44 8.14
N LYS A 65 3.34 3.93 9.14
CA LYS A 65 3.91 3.15 10.24
C LYS A 65 3.42 3.72 11.57
N PRO A 66 2.86 2.91 12.48
CA PRO A 66 2.22 3.41 13.71
C PRO A 66 3.10 4.20 14.66
N ASN A 67 4.42 4.02 14.58
CA ASN A 67 5.41 4.67 15.42
C ASN A 67 6.29 5.66 14.65
N LYS A 68 5.94 5.99 13.41
CA LYS A 68 6.68 6.92 12.55
C LYS A 68 5.70 7.83 11.82
N THR A 69 6.08 8.28 10.63
CA THR A 69 5.32 9.16 9.77
C THR A 69 4.62 8.37 8.66
N ALA A 70 3.62 8.99 8.07
CA ALA A 70 3.13 8.62 6.75
C ALA A 70 4.02 9.28 5.70
N LYS A 71 4.25 8.61 4.57
CA LYS A 71 5.01 9.19 3.46
C LYS A 71 4.63 8.56 2.13
N GLU A 72 4.76 9.34 1.07
CA GLU A 72 4.70 8.81 -0.29
C GLU A 72 5.94 8.00 -0.61
N VAL A 73 5.75 6.94 -1.38
CA VAL A 73 6.79 6.01 -1.82
C VAL A 73 6.47 5.53 -3.22
N TYR A 74 7.49 5.20 -4.02
CA TYR A 74 7.28 4.59 -5.34
C TYR A 74 6.92 3.10 -5.24
N GLY A 75 7.44 2.41 -4.23
CA GLY A 75 7.11 1.01 -3.94
C GLY A 75 7.32 0.72 -2.46
N CYS A 76 6.51 -0.16 -1.89
CA CYS A 76 6.69 -0.60 -0.51
C CYS A 76 6.16 -2.02 -0.28
N ALA A 77 6.54 -2.57 0.88
CA ALA A 77 6.02 -3.82 1.39
C ALA A 77 5.90 -3.73 2.92
N ILE A 78 4.89 -4.39 3.48
CA ILE A 78 4.63 -4.47 4.91
C ILE A 78 4.48 -5.94 5.32
N GLY A 79 4.55 -6.23 6.63
CA GLY A 79 4.40 -7.59 7.15
C GLY A 79 5.70 -8.39 7.19
N SER A 80 5.56 -9.72 7.28
CA SER A 80 6.69 -10.65 7.37
C SER A 80 7.53 -10.63 6.09
N ARG A 81 8.86 -10.76 6.22
CA ARG A 81 9.81 -10.80 5.09
C ARG A 81 9.75 -9.58 4.14
N ASN A 82 9.18 -8.46 4.58
CA ASN A 82 9.03 -7.26 3.74
C ASN A 82 10.36 -6.70 3.22
N TYR A 83 11.48 -6.92 3.93
CA TYR A 83 12.81 -6.52 3.46
C TYR A 83 13.20 -7.25 2.18
N SER A 84 12.86 -8.55 2.05
CA SER A 84 13.10 -9.33 0.82
C SER A 84 12.30 -8.76 -0.36
N CYS A 85 11.04 -8.35 -0.14
CA CYS A 85 10.27 -7.69 -1.19
C CYS A 85 10.88 -6.32 -1.55
N LYS A 86 11.25 -5.53 -0.54
CA LYS A 86 11.79 -4.17 -0.73
C LYS A 86 13.09 -4.17 -1.53
N THR A 87 13.99 -5.13 -1.30
CA THR A 87 15.21 -5.25 -2.12
C THR A 87 14.88 -5.42 -3.60
N VAL A 88 13.92 -6.28 -3.95
CA VAL A 88 13.49 -6.44 -5.34
C VAL A 88 12.88 -5.15 -5.90
N LEU A 89 12.07 -4.45 -5.12
CA LEU A 89 11.49 -3.16 -5.55
C LEU A 89 12.58 -2.10 -5.72
N GLU A 90 13.57 -2.03 -4.83
CA GLU A 90 14.70 -1.11 -4.94
C GLU A 90 15.54 -1.40 -6.20
N ASP A 91 15.80 -2.68 -6.48
CA ASP A 91 16.54 -3.13 -7.68
C ASP A 91 15.79 -2.88 -9.00
N ASN A 92 14.47 -2.70 -8.95
CA ASN A 92 13.62 -2.51 -10.14
C ASN A 92 12.98 -1.11 -10.17
N LEU A 93 13.43 -0.19 -9.31
CA LEU A 93 12.83 1.14 -9.16
C LEU A 93 12.73 1.87 -10.50
N GLU A 94 13.83 1.92 -11.25
CA GLU A 94 13.88 2.62 -12.54
C GLU A 94 12.91 2.04 -13.57
N ASN A 95 12.61 0.75 -13.49
CA ASN A 95 11.71 0.07 -14.44
C ASN A 95 10.25 0.45 -14.20
N PHE A 96 9.78 0.43 -12.95
CA PHE A 96 8.37 0.67 -12.66
C PHE A 96 7.99 2.15 -12.48
N ILE A 97 8.97 3.05 -12.37
CA ILE A 97 8.70 4.50 -12.46
C ILE A 97 8.78 5.02 -13.90
N ASP A 98 9.20 4.19 -14.86
CA ASP A 98 9.18 4.54 -16.27
C ASP A 98 7.73 4.81 -16.72
N PRO A 99 7.44 5.98 -17.32
CA PRO A 99 6.12 6.28 -17.88
C PRO A 99 5.63 5.27 -18.94
N ASN A 100 6.52 4.49 -19.53
CA ASN A 100 6.19 3.46 -20.52
C ASN A 100 5.96 2.07 -19.90
N CYS A 101 6.14 1.92 -18.59
CA CYS A 101 5.91 0.66 -17.89
C CYS A 101 4.43 0.26 -17.99
N THR A 102 4.20 -0.96 -18.45
CA THR A 102 2.86 -1.53 -18.62
C THR A 102 2.34 -2.11 -17.30
N SER A 103 1.02 -2.24 -17.19
CA SER A 103 0.37 -2.91 -16.05
C SER A 103 0.90 -4.33 -15.81
N GLU A 104 1.15 -5.06 -16.90
CA GLU A 104 1.65 -6.42 -16.88
C GLU A 104 3.07 -6.46 -16.30
N GLU A 105 3.94 -5.55 -16.72
CA GLU A 105 5.30 -5.43 -16.17
C GLU A 105 5.29 -5.08 -14.68
N LEU A 106 4.41 -4.16 -14.25
CA LEU A 106 4.22 -3.82 -12.84
C LEU A 106 3.80 -5.05 -12.01
N ILE A 107 2.84 -5.83 -12.53
CA ILE A 107 2.38 -7.07 -11.87
C ILE A 107 3.53 -8.06 -11.78
N GLN A 108 4.32 -8.25 -12.84
CA GLN A 108 5.45 -9.18 -12.84
C GLN A 108 6.54 -8.75 -11.83
N ILE A 109 6.82 -7.46 -11.69
CA ILE A 109 7.75 -6.95 -10.67
C ILE A 109 7.21 -7.24 -9.26
N GLY A 110 5.92 -7.02 -9.03
CA GLY A 110 5.27 -7.36 -7.76
C GLY A 110 5.34 -8.84 -7.43
N LEU A 111 5.05 -9.72 -8.41
CA LEU A 111 5.15 -11.17 -8.26
C LEU A 111 6.59 -11.61 -8.00
N LYS A 112 7.57 -11.03 -8.70
CA LYS A 112 9.00 -11.29 -8.46
C LYS A 112 9.39 -10.92 -7.03
N ALA A 113 8.91 -9.81 -6.49
CA ALA A 113 9.16 -9.39 -5.11
C ALA A 113 8.55 -10.39 -4.11
N MET A 114 7.32 -10.86 -4.36
CA MET A 114 6.64 -11.86 -3.53
C MET A 114 7.34 -13.23 -3.58
N LYS A 115 7.70 -13.73 -4.76
CA LYS A 115 8.47 -14.98 -4.93
C LYS A 115 9.84 -14.90 -4.24
N ASN A 116 10.49 -13.73 -4.20
CA ASN A 116 11.72 -13.55 -3.44
C ASN A 116 11.52 -13.65 -1.91
N ALA A 117 10.38 -13.20 -1.39
CA ALA A 117 10.02 -13.40 0.03
C ALA A 117 9.57 -14.84 0.33
N HIS A 118 9.19 -15.60 -0.69
CA HIS A 118 8.62 -16.96 -0.59
C HIS A 118 9.34 -17.92 -1.55
N PRO A 119 10.60 -18.30 -1.25
CA PRO A 119 11.44 -19.04 -2.18
C PRO A 119 10.87 -20.42 -2.53
N GLU A 120 10.97 -20.81 -3.80
CA GLU A 120 10.43 -22.08 -4.32
C GLU A 120 11.07 -23.33 -3.71
N ASN A 121 12.29 -23.20 -3.15
CA ASN A 121 13.00 -24.29 -2.49
C ASN A 121 12.46 -24.62 -1.08
N ASP A 122 11.50 -23.85 -0.58
CA ASP A 122 10.85 -24.04 0.71
C ASP A 122 9.46 -24.64 0.48
N GLU A 123 9.35 -25.98 0.43
CA GLU A 123 8.10 -26.72 0.14
C GLU A 123 6.90 -26.27 0.99
N VAL A 124 7.14 -25.68 2.16
CA VAL A 124 6.10 -25.18 3.07
C VAL A 124 5.70 -23.75 2.77
N ASN A 125 6.63 -22.92 2.28
CA ASN A 125 6.41 -21.49 2.06
C ASN A 125 6.38 -21.08 0.58
N VAL A 126 6.32 -22.02 -0.37
CA VAL A 126 6.16 -21.71 -1.80
C VAL A 126 4.87 -20.94 -2.02
N LEU A 127 5.00 -19.78 -2.66
CA LEU A 127 3.86 -18.94 -3.05
C LEU A 127 3.05 -19.64 -4.13
N LYS A 128 1.73 -19.72 -3.96
CA LYS A 128 0.81 -20.24 -4.98
C LYS A 128 -0.17 -19.16 -5.44
N PRO A 129 -0.79 -19.29 -6.63
CA PRO A 129 -1.78 -18.34 -7.11
C PRO A 129 -2.94 -18.12 -6.13
N GLU A 130 -3.38 -19.17 -5.43
CA GLU A 130 -4.45 -19.11 -4.43
C GLU A 130 -4.10 -18.30 -3.17
N ASP A 131 -2.82 -18.05 -2.91
CA ASP A 131 -2.34 -17.27 -1.77
C ASP A 131 -2.29 -15.76 -2.08
N LEU A 132 -2.62 -15.37 -3.31
CA LEU A 132 -2.47 -14.01 -3.80
C LEU A 132 -3.80 -13.30 -4.04
N GLU A 133 -3.80 -12.01 -3.74
CA GLU A 133 -4.77 -11.06 -4.27
C GLU A 133 -4.02 -9.92 -4.94
N ILE A 134 -4.40 -9.61 -6.18
CA ILE A 134 -3.76 -8.57 -6.98
C ILE A 134 -4.83 -7.54 -7.32
N PHE A 135 -4.54 -6.28 -6.99
CA PHE A 135 -5.42 -5.15 -7.29
C PHE A 135 -4.66 -4.15 -8.16
N LEU A 136 -5.30 -3.71 -9.24
CA LEU A 136 -4.78 -2.71 -10.17
C LEU A 136 -5.63 -1.44 -10.05
N ILE A 137 -4.96 -0.29 -10.02
CA ILE A 137 -5.60 1.03 -10.05
C ILE A 137 -5.05 1.79 -11.25
N GLU A 138 -5.95 2.35 -12.05
CA GLU A 138 -5.65 3.19 -13.20
C GLU A 138 -6.38 4.53 -13.05
N ILE A 139 -5.80 5.60 -13.57
CA ILE A 139 -6.39 6.94 -13.51
C ILE A 139 -7.77 6.96 -14.17
N GLY A 140 -8.76 7.49 -13.47
CA GLY A 140 -10.14 7.63 -13.94
C GLY A 140 -10.92 6.32 -14.02
N LYS A 141 -10.38 5.20 -13.51
CA LYS A 141 -11.05 3.90 -13.52
C LYS A 141 -11.24 3.36 -12.10
N PRO A 142 -12.33 2.62 -11.83
CA PRO A 142 -12.45 1.84 -10.60
C PRO A 142 -11.29 0.85 -10.45
N HIS A 143 -10.96 0.49 -9.20
CA HIS A 143 -9.97 -0.55 -8.94
C HIS A 143 -10.43 -1.89 -9.55
N GLN A 144 -9.48 -2.64 -10.08
CA GLN A 144 -9.71 -3.93 -10.73
C GLN A 144 -9.02 -5.02 -9.93
N LYS A 145 -9.72 -6.12 -9.65
CA LYS A 145 -9.11 -7.33 -9.09
C LYS A 145 -8.61 -8.19 -10.26
N ILE A 146 -7.32 -8.48 -10.28
CA ILE A 146 -6.68 -9.34 -11.28
C ILE A 146 -6.66 -10.76 -10.73
N ASN A 147 -6.99 -11.74 -11.58
CA ASN A 147 -6.94 -13.15 -11.22
C ASN A 147 -5.48 -13.62 -11.22
N PRO A 148 -4.92 -14.06 -10.09
CA PRO A 148 -3.52 -14.48 -10.02
C PRO A 148 -3.18 -15.60 -11.01
N THR A 149 -4.11 -16.53 -11.27
CA THR A 149 -3.87 -17.67 -12.18
C THR A 149 -3.58 -17.25 -13.63
N GLU A 150 -3.97 -16.04 -14.03
CA GLU A 150 -3.74 -15.51 -15.39
C GLU A 150 -2.33 -14.89 -15.55
N VAL A 151 -1.66 -14.56 -14.44
CA VAL A 151 -0.42 -13.78 -14.43
C VAL A 151 0.74 -14.44 -13.67
N PHE A 152 0.49 -15.54 -12.94
CA PHE A 152 1.44 -16.19 -12.04
C PHE A 152 2.54 -17.01 -12.73
#